data_AF-A0A497PCC4-F1
#
_entry.id   AF-A0A497PCC4-F1
#
_cell.length_a   1.000
_cell.length_b   1.000
_cell.length_c   1.000
_cell.angle_alpha   90.00
_cell.angle_beta   90.00
_cell.angle_gamma   90.00
#
_symmetry.space_group_name_H-M   'P 1'
#
loop_
_entity.id
_entity.type
_entity.pdbx_description
1 polymer ?
#
loop_
_entity_poly.entity_id
_entity_poly.type
_entity_poly.pdbx_seq_one_letter_code
_entity_poly.pdbx_strand_id
1 'polypeptide(L)' 'MILHNFLLTKPFKPINMARARKNQTKVCTVTGVETSVNNFYANQNHVKAVDNLRRNSNATKDQLQRMFNQINNYA' A
#
# COMPACT_ATOMS: atom_id res chain seq x y z
N MET A 1 28.09 14.17 54.26
CA MET A 1 26.63 13.99 54.07
C MET A 1 26.15 15.29 53.45
N ILE A 2 25.65 15.41 52.22
CA ILE A 2 24.94 14.47 51.36
C ILE A 2 25.24 14.87 49.91
N LEU A 3 25.87 13.96 49.15
CA LEU A 3 26.04 14.07 47.71
C LEU A 3 24.65 13.84 47.08
N HIS A 4 23.93 14.92 46.76
CA HIS A 4 22.58 14.79 46.22
C HIS A 4 22.65 14.32 44.76
N ASN A 5 22.15 13.10 44.58
CA ASN A 5 21.99 12.36 43.34
C ASN A 5 21.22 13.17 42.28
N PHE A 6 21.95 13.85 41.40
CA PHE A 6 21.40 14.69 40.31
C PHE A 6 20.86 13.87 39.10
N LEU A 7 20.84 12.54 39.17
CA LEU A 7 20.52 11.69 38.02
C LEU A 7 19.04 11.27 37.90
N LEU A 8 18.12 11.77 38.74
CA LEU A 8 16.75 11.22 38.83
C LEU A 8 15.59 12.10 38.34
N THR A 9 15.83 13.16 37.55
CA THR A 9 14.72 14.05 37.11
C THR A 9 14.67 14.33 35.60
N LYS A 10 15.15 13.42 34.74
CA LYS A 10 14.82 13.54 33.32
C LYS A 10 13.33 13.25 33.14
N PRO A 11 12.48 14.20 32.70
CA PRO A 11 11.08 13.92 32.46
C PRO A 11 10.98 12.84 31.38
N PHE A 12 10.25 11.77 31.69
CA PHE A 12 9.85 10.76 30.71
C PHE A 12 9.03 11.47 29.63
N LYS A 13 9.67 11.77 28.50
CA LYS A 13 8.99 12.33 27.33
C LYS A 13 8.13 11.20 26.76
N PRO A 14 6.79 11.27 26.85
CA PRO A 14 5.97 10.28 26.18
C PRO A 14 6.32 10.36 24.70
N ILE A 15 6.75 9.24 24.12
CA ILE A 15 6.88 9.13 22.67
C ILE A 15 5.45 9.27 22.15
N ASN A 16 5.09 10.50 21.76
CA ASN A 16 3.85 10.78 21.07
C ASN A 16 3.95 9.99 19.76
N MET A 17 3.35 8.80 19.71
CA MET A 17 3.25 8.00 18.51
C MET A 17 2.44 8.83 17.52
N ALA A 18 3.15 9.65 16.73
CA ALA A 18 2.59 10.33 15.59
C ALA A 18 1.87 9.25 14.78
N ARG A 19 0.55 9.39 14.66
CA ARG A 19 -0.33 8.39 14.06
C ARG A 19 0.33 7.81 12.82
N ALA A 20 0.52 6.49 12.78
CA ALA A 20 1.07 5.80 11.63
C ALA A 20 0.34 6.29 10.37
N ARG A 21 1.09 6.80 9.40
CA ARG A 21 0.53 7.37 8.18
C ARG A 21 -0.32 6.29 7.51
N LYS A 22 -1.58 6.60 7.18
CA LYS A 22 -2.42 5.68 6.40
C LYS A 22 -1.69 5.33 5.11
N ASN A 23 -1.55 4.04 4.83
CA ASN A 23 -0.99 3.56 3.57
C ASN A 23 -1.78 4.18 2.43
N GLN A 24 -1.06 4.83 1.50
CA GLN A 24 -1.68 5.40 0.32
C GLN A 24 -2.08 4.26 -0.60
N THR A 25 -3.37 4.16 -0.92
CA THR A 25 -3.92 3.18 -1.85
C THR A 25 -4.33 3.85 -3.16
N LYS A 26 -4.36 3.06 -4.23
CA LYS A 26 -4.78 3.47 -5.57
C LYS A 26 -5.51 2.31 -6.24
N VAL A 27 -6.42 2.64 -7.14
CA VAL A 27 -7.18 1.68 -7.94
C VAL A 27 -6.46 1.37 -9.25
N CYS A 28 -6.37 0.08 -9.58
CA CYS A 28 -5.86 -0.40 -10.87
C CYS A 28 -6.90 -0.19 -11.97
N THR A 29 -6.55 0.50 -13.06
CA THR A 29 -7.48 0.74 -14.19
C THR A 29 -7.82 -0.53 -14.98
N VAL A 30 -6.98 -1.57 -14.91
CA VAL A 30 -7.19 -2.82 -15.66
C VAL A 30 -8.10 -3.78 -14.89
N THR A 31 -7.98 -3.84 -13.57
CA THR A 31 -8.65 -4.86 -12.76
C THR A 31 -9.66 -4.30 -11.76
N GLY A 32 -9.69 -2.98 -11.55
CA GLY A 32 -10.51 -2.34 -10.51
C GLY A 32 -10.04 -2.58 -9.08
N VAL A 33 -8.95 -3.33 -8.89
CA VAL A 33 -8.42 -3.67 -7.56
C VAL A 33 -7.76 -2.46 -6.91
N GLU A 34 -8.17 -2.15 -5.68
CA GLU A 34 -7.51 -1.17 -4.82
C GLU A 34 -6.32 -1.81 -4.08
N THR A 35 -5.14 -1.22 -4.20
CA THR A 35 -3.95 -1.69 -3.49
C THR A 35 -2.99 -0.55 -3.18
N SER A 36 -1.94 -0.81 -2.40
CA SER A 36 -0.90 0.16 -2.06
C SER A 36 -0.24 0.75 -3.30
N VAL A 37 0.02 2.06 -3.30
CA VAL A 37 0.75 2.77 -4.37
C VAL A 37 2.11 2.14 -4.71
N ASN A 38 2.74 1.45 -3.76
CA ASN A 38 4.04 0.77 -3.97
C ASN A 38 3.95 -0.39 -4.98
N ASN A 39 2.75 -0.96 -5.16
CA ASN A 39 2.48 -2.05 -6.08
C ASN A 39 2.28 -1.55 -7.53
N PHE A 40 2.27 -0.24 -7.76
CA PHE A 40 2.16 0.38 -9.08
C PHE A 40 3.54 0.73 -9.64
N TYR A 41 3.65 0.80 -10.96
CA TYR A 41 4.80 1.44 -11.60
C TYR A 41 4.74 2.96 -11.40
N ALA A 42 5.91 3.61 -11.39
CA ALA A 42 5.98 5.07 -11.29
C ALA A 42 5.19 5.70 -12.45
N ASN A 43 4.34 6.68 -12.13
CA ASN A 43 3.49 7.39 -13.09
C ASN A 43 2.52 6.51 -13.91
N GLN A 44 2.17 5.32 -13.41
CA GLN A 44 1.24 4.41 -14.08
C GLN A 44 -0.02 4.14 -13.25
N ASN A 45 -1.07 3.69 -13.94
CA ASN A 45 -2.38 3.37 -13.33
C ASN A 45 -2.67 1.85 -13.27
N HIS A 46 -1.67 1.01 -13.51
CA HIS A 46 -1.80 -0.46 -13.42
C HIS A 46 -0.80 -1.04 -12.43
N VAL A 47 -1.21 -2.14 -11.78
CA VAL A 47 -0.40 -2.85 -10.78
C VAL A 47 0.64 -3.73 -11.47
N LYS A 48 1.85 -3.82 -10.88
CA LYS A 48 2.96 -4.63 -11.39
C LYS A 48 2.57 -6.09 -11.61
N ALA A 49 1.86 -6.68 -10.66
CA ALA A 49 1.37 -8.05 -10.76
C ALA A 49 0.43 -8.26 -11.96
N VAL A 50 -0.41 -7.27 -12.29
CA VAL A 50 -1.32 -7.35 -13.43
C VAL A 50 -0.57 -7.28 -14.75
N ASP A 51 0.42 -6.38 -14.88
CA ASP A 51 1.25 -6.35 -16.09
C ASP A 51 2.10 -7.62 -16.23
N ASN A 52 2.66 -8.13 -15.13
CA ASN A 52 3.38 -9.41 -15.12
C ASN A 52 2.47 -10.56 -15.59
N LEU A 53 1.24 -10.64 -15.08
CA LEU A 53 0.25 -11.64 -15.51
C LEU A 53 -0.04 -11.50 -17.01
N ARG A 54 -0.25 -10.27 -17.50
CA ARG A 54 -0.48 -9.97 -18.91
C ARG A 54 0.69 -10.45 -19.80
N ARG A 55 1.94 -10.19 -19.39
CA ARG A 55 3.15 -10.60 -20.11
C ARG A 55 3.36 -12.11 -20.11
N ASN A 56 3.08 -12.78 -18.99
CA ASN A 56 3.31 -14.22 -18.86
C ASN A 56 2.20 -15.06 -19.50
N SER A 57 0.97 -14.55 -19.55
CA SER A 57 -0.18 -15.27 -20.11
C SER A 57 -0.52 -14.92 -21.56
N ASN A 58 0.14 -13.91 -22.14
CA ASN A 58 -0.23 -13.31 -23.44
C ASN A 58 -1.69 -12.81 -23.51
N ALA A 59 -2.36 -12.65 -22.36
CA ALA A 59 -3.70 -12.07 -22.32
C ALA A 59 -3.65 -10.59 -22.73
N THR A 60 -4.66 -10.13 -23.46
CA THR A 60 -4.80 -8.71 -23.79
C THR A 60 -5.38 -7.94 -22.61
N LYS A 61 -5.16 -6.62 -22.60
CA LYS A 61 -5.73 -5.74 -21.58
C LYS A 61 -7.26 -5.86 -21.51
N ASP A 62 -7.92 -5.92 -22.66
CA ASP A 62 -9.38 -6.00 -22.75
C ASP A 62 -9.91 -7.35 -22.25
N GLN A 63 -9.17 -8.43 -22.49
CA GLN A 63 -9.51 -9.74 -21.92
C GLN A 63 -9.45 -9.71 -20.40
N LEU A 64 -8.38 -9.14 -19.82
CA LEU A 64 -8.27 -9.00 -18.37
C LEU A 64 -9.37 -8.11 -17.78
N GLN A 65 -9.67 -6.97 -18.43
CA GLN A 65 -10.78 -6.12 -18.00
C GLN A 65 -12.11 -6.87 -18.01
N ARG A 66 -12.41 -7.64 -19.07
CA ARG A 66 -13.64 -8.45 -19.15
C ARG A 66 -13.68 -9.53 -18.07
N MET A 67 -12.58 -10.23 -17.83
CA MET A 67 -12.50 -11.27 -16.79
C MET A 67 -12.75 -10.70 -15.40
N PHE A 68 -12.10 -9.60 -15.04
CA PHE A 68 -12.29 -8.97 -13.72
C PHE A 68 -13.68 -8.34 -13.57
N ASN A 69 -14.24 -7.78 -14.65
CA ASN A 69 -15.62 -7.30 -14.63
C ASN A 69 -16.62 -8.45 -14.41
N GLN A 70 -16.40 -9.60 -15.04
CA GLN A 70 -17.20 -10.80 -14.78
C GLN A 70 -17.09 -11.22 -13.32
N ILE A 71 -15.88 -11.35 -12.77
CA ILE A 71 -15.68 -11.73 -11.37
C ILE A 71 -16.44 -10.78 -10.43
N ASN A 72 -16.36 -9.46 -10.64
CA ASN A 72 -17.06 -8.49 -9.80
C ASN A 72 -18.58 -8.55 -9.93
N ASN A 73 -19.12 -8.97 -11.08
CA ASN A 73 -20.56 -9.10 -11.31
C ASN A 73 -21.15 -10.42 -10.77
N TYR A 74 -20.29 -11.41 -10.51
CA TYR A 74 -20.69 -12.73 -10.00
C TYR A 74 -20.19 -13.02 -8.57
N ALA A 75 -19.56 -12.04 -7.91
CA ALA A 75 -19.08 -12.11 -6.53
C ALA A 75 -20.14 -11.67 -5.52
#